data_AF-A0A6A4VHT2-F1
#
_entry.id   AF-A0A6A4VHT2-F1
#
_cell.length_a   1.000
_cell.length_b   1.000
_cell.length_c   1.000
_cell.angle_alpha   90.00
_cell.angle_beta   90.00
_cell.angle_gamma   90.00
#
_symmetry.space_group_name_H-M   'P 1'
#
loop_
_entity.id
_entity.type
_entity.pdbx_description
1 polymer ?
#
loop_
_entity_poly.entity_id
_entity_poly.type
_entity_poly.pdbx_seq_one_letter_code
_entity_poly.pdbx_strand_id
1 'polypeptide(L)'
;MRARSKVSQAAECLVASYETYLEFDPLLSPVLPSNPWLTDDPTFMELGQPLVECPTEWRVRRWAISLDELAADPTGLHEITKCMQKEHSHENIRFWTAVHQLRKATLSDVESRVSAIYS
;
A
#
# COMPACT_ATOMS: atom_id res chain seq x y z
N MET A 1 -3.04 14.42 27.20
CA MET A 1 -3.13 13.15 27.95
C MET A 1 -3.23 12.03 26.93
N ARG A 2 -2.35 11.02 26.93
CA ARG A 2 -2.37 9.93 25.94
C ARG A 2 -3.30 8.82 26.42
N ALA A 3 -4.32 8.49 25.64
CA ALA A 3 -5.20 7.37 25.95
C ALA A 3 -4.38 6.06 25.97
N ARG A 4 -4.66 5.17 26.94
CA ARG A 4 -4.04 3.85 27.03
C ARG A 4 -5.06 2.77 26.68
N SER A 5 -4.69 1.84 25.81
CA SER A 5 -5.42 0.61 25.55
C SER A 5 -5.06 -0.45 26.61
N LYS A 6 -5.96 -1.42 26.81
CA LYS A 6 -5.66 -2.62 27.60
C LYS A 6 -4.61 -3.45 26.85
N VAL A 7 -3.69 -4.07 27.59
CA VAL A 7 -2.66 -4.94 27.00
C VAL A 7 -3.29 -6.10 26.23
N SER A 8 -4.37 -6.69 26.74
CA SER A 8 -5.11 -7.75 26.04
C SER A 8 -5.62 -7.29 24.67
N GLN A 9 -6.23 -6.12 24.61
CA GLN A 9 -6.72 -5.54 23.34
C GLN A 9 -5.56 -5.30 22.36
N ALA A 10 -4.44 -4.75 22.85
CA ALA A 10 -3.27 -4.52 22.01
C ALA A 10 -2.68 -5.84 21.48
N ALA A 11 -2.64 -6.89 22.31
CA ALA A 11 -2.18 -8.21 21.91
C ALA A 11 -3.10 -8.84 20.85
N GLU A 12 -4.42 -8.78 21.04
CA GLU A 12 -5.40 -9.25 20.06
C GLU A 12 -5.26 -8.52 18.72
N CYS A 13 -5.07 -7.19 18.72
CA CYS A 13 -4.84 -6.43 17.50
C CYS A 13 -3.54 -6.85 16.78
N LEU A 14 -2.47 -7.16 17.52
CA LEU A 14 -1.21 -7.63 16.93
C LEU A 14 -1.37 -9.02 16.30
N VAL A 15 -2.07 -9.93 16.98
CA VAL A 15 -2.37 -11.27 16.44
C VAL A 15 -3.22 -11.16 15.17
N ALA A 16 -4.29 -10.38 15.20
CA ALA A 16 -5.15 -10.18 14.03
C ALA A 16 -4.38 -9.55 12.86
N SER A 17 -3.50 -8.59 13.15
CA SER A 17 -2.62 -8.02 12.13
C SER A 17 -1.69 -9.09 11.53
N TYR A 18 -1.03 -9.90 12.35
CA TYR A 18 -0.18 -10.99 11.86
C TYR A 18 -0.95 -11.95 10.96
N GLU A 19 -2.14 -12.40 11.39
CA GLU A 19 -2.98 -13.31 10.60
C GLU A 19 -3.40 -12.71 9.26
N THR A 20 -3.71 -11.41 9.23
CA THR A 20 -4.08 -10.68 8.01
C THR A 20 -2.92 -10.64 7.00
N TYR A 21 -1.67 -10.50 7.48
CA TYR A 21 -0.50 -10.39 6.61
C TYR A 21 0.21 -11.72 6.33
N LEU A 22 -0.17 -12.81 7.00
CA LEU A 22 0.50 -14.10 6.90
C LEU A 22 0.57 -14.63 5.46
N GLU A 23 -0.51 -14.51 4.69
CA GLU A 23 -0.54 -14.95 3.28
C GLU A 23 0.37 -14.11 2.37
N PHE A 24 0.78 -12.92 2.83
CA PHE A 24 1.60 -11.98 2.06
C PHE A 24 3.09 -12.02 2.43
N ASP A 25 3.49 -12.86 3.39
CA ASP A 25 4.88 -13.04 3.81
C ASP A 25 5.55 -14.18 3.02
N PRO A 26 6.50 -13.90 2.09
CA PRO A 26 7.16 -14.92 1.28
C PRO A 26 8.08 -15.87 2.06
N LEU A 27 8.38 -15.58 3.33
CA LEU A 27 9.17 -16.45 4.20
C LEU A 27 8.29 -17.50 4.88
N LEU A 28 7.03 -17.17 5.18
CA LEU A 28 6.11 -18.02 5.92
C LEU A 28 5.07 -18.71 5.01
N SER A 29 4.73 -18.07 3.88
CA SER A 29 3.77 -18.56 2.91
C SER A 29 4.44 -18.77 1.54
N PRO A 30 4.11 -19.87 0.83
CA PRO A 30 4.66 -20.10 -0.51
C PRO A 30 4.12 -19.05 -1.49
N VAL A 31 5.03 -18.47 -2.29
CA VAL A 31 4.69 -17.57 -3.40
C VAL A 31 4.69 -18.30 -4.73
N LEU A 32 3.85 -17.84 -5.65
CA LEU A 32 3.72 -18.41 -7.00
C LEU A 32 4.43 -17.53 -8.05
N PRO A 33 5.09 -18.11 -9.06
CA PRO A 33 5.22 -19.56 -9.28
C PRO A 33 6.20 -20.24 -8.33
N SER A 34 7.21 -19.51 -7.85
CA SER A 34 8.17 -19.99 -6.84
C SER A 34 8.89 -18.82 -6.16
N ASN A 35 9.56 -19.09 -5.04
CA ASN A 35 10.41 -18.09 -4.37
C ASN A 35 11.74 -17.95 -5.15
N PRO A 36 12.04 -16.77 -5.73
CA PRO A 36 13.22 -16.58 -6.58
C PRO A 36 14.56 -16.93 -5.91
N TRP A 37 14.64 -16.79 -4.59
CA TRP A 37 15.86 -17.08 -3.83
C TRP A 37 16.10 -18.58 -3.60
N LEU A 38 15.11 -19.43 -3.88
CA LEU A 38 15.20 -20.89 -3.72
C LEU A 38 15.32 -21.61 -5.07
N THR A 39 14.77 -21.03 -6.13
CA THR A 39 14.62 -21.69 -7.44
C THR A 39 15.42 -21.03 -8.55
N ASP A 40 16.05 -19.87 -8.29
CA ASP A 40 16.69 -19.01 -9.29
C ASP A 40 15.75 -18.61 -10.45
N ASP A 41 14.43 -18.67 -10.22
CA ASP A 41 13.39 -18.24 -11.16
C ASP A 41 12.92 -16.80 -10.85
N PRO A 42 13.19 -15.81 -11.72
CA PRO A 42 12.82 -14.42 -11.47
C PRO A 42 11.34 -14.10 -11.74
N THR A 43 10.54 -15.06 -12.23
CA THR A 43 9.15 -14.81 -12.67
C THR A 43 8.31 -14.10 -11.61
N PHE A 44 8.44 -14.47 -10.33
CA PHE A 44 7.71 -13.78 -9.25
C PHE A 44 8.07 -12.28 -9.13
N MET A 45 9.34 -11.91 -9.34
CA MET A 45 9.76 -10.51 -9.34
C MET A 45 9.24 -9.75 -10.56
N GLU A 46 9.19 -10.40 -11.73
CA GLU A 46 8.64 -9.83 -12.95
C GLU A 46 7.13 -9.57 -12.83
N LEU A 47 6.39 -10.44 -12.13
CA LEU A 47 4.99 -10.20 -11.79
C LEU A 47 4.80 -9.05 -10.78
N GLY A 48 5.85 -8.75 -10.00
CA GLY A 48 5.88 -7.68 -9.00
C GLY A 48 6.21 -6.28 -9.55
N GLN A 49 6.26 -6.10 -10.87
CA GLN A 49 6.58 -4.79 -11.46
C GLN A 49 5.64 -3.68 -10.95
N PRO A 50 6.14 -2.46 -10.70
CA PRO A 50 5.35 -1.40 -10.06
C PRO A 50 4.04 -1.06 -10.78
N LEU A 51 4.08 -0.97 -12.12
CA LEU A 51 2.94 -0.68 -12.97
C LEU A 51 2.74 -1.84 -13.95
N VAL A 52 1.63 -2.55 -13.80
CA VAL A 52 1.21 -3.66 -14.65
C VAL A 52 -0.23 -3.49 -15.12
N GLU A 53 -0.54 -3.97 -16.32
CA GLU A 53 -1.91 -3.95 -16.87
C GLU A 53 -2.83 -4.97 -16.17
N CYS A 54 -2.29 -6.15 -15.84
CA CYS A 54 -3.03 -7.21 -15.16
C CYS A 54 -2.27 -7.62 -13.88
N PRO A 55 -2.60 -7.04 -12.71
CA PRO A 55 -2.02 -7.48 -11.44
C PRO A 55 -2.50 -8.88 -11.08
N THR A 56 -1.69 -9.62 -10.32
CA THR A 56 -2.08 -10.94 -9.80
C THR A 56 -3.21 -10.82 -8.77
N GLU A 57 -4.03 -11.86 -8.63
CA GLU A 57 -5.09 -11.88 -7.62
C GLU A 57 -4.54 -11.67 -6.20
N TRP A 58 -3.41 -12.31 -5.88
CA TRP A 58 -2.71 -12.14 -4.60
C TRP A 58 -2.37 -10.67 -4.33
N ARG A 59 -1.84 -9.95 -5.33
CA ARG A 59 -1.54 -8.51 -5.21
C ARG A 59 -2.80 -7.67 -4.96
N VAL A 60 -3.89 -7.95 -5.68
CA VAL A 60 -5.17 -7.22 -5.52
C VAL A 60 -5.82 -7.49 -4.16
N ARG A 61 -5.76 -8.72 -3.63
CA ARG A 61 -6.28 -9.02 -2.29
C ARG A 61 -5.59 -8.21 -1.20
N ARG A 62 -4.29 -7.95 -1.35
CA ARG A 62 -3.53 -7.10 -0.42
C ARG A 62 -4.08 -5.67 -0.34
N TRP A 63 -4.55 -5.12 -1.46
CA TRP A 63 -5.17 -3.79 -1.48
C TRP A 63 -6.42 -3.69 -0.61
N ALA A 64 -7.15 -4.79 -0.45
CA ALA A 64 -8.37 -4.82 0.35
C ALA A 64 -8.11 -4.76 1.87
N ILE A 65 -6.85 -4.93 2.31
CA ILE A 65 -6.49 -4.85 3.73
C ILE A 65 -6.69 -3.43 4.27
N SER A 66 -6.25 -2.42 3.52
CA SER A 66 -6.40 -1.01 3.90
C SER A 66 -6.16 -0.06 2.74
N LEU A 67 -6.64 1.18 2.87
CA LEU A 67 -6.35 2.23 1.91
C LEU A 67 -4.84 2.53 1.79
N ASP A 68 -4.08 2.40 2.89
CA ASP A 68 -2.63 2.56 2.87
C ASP A 68 -1.94 1.48 2.01
N GLU A 69 -2.38 0.22 2.10
CA GLU A 69 -1.86 -0.88 1.26
C GLU A 69 -2.21 -0.67 -0.22
N LEU A 70 -3.46 -0.29 -0.51
CA LEU A 70 -3.91 0.04 -1.87
C LEU A 70 -3.11 1.21 -2.48
N ALA A 71 -2.86 2.26 -1.70
CA ALA A 71 -2.19 3.46 -2.19
C ALA A 71 -0.66 3.37 -2.18
N ALA A 72 -0.07 2.44 -1.41
CA ALA A 72 1.36 2.14 -1.46
C ALA A 72 1.74 1.41 -2.76
N ASP A 73 0.80 0.67 -3.36
CA ASP A 73 0.95 0.01 -4.65
C ASP A 73 0.71 1.00 -5.81
N PRO A 74 1.66 1.21 -6.74
CA PRO A 74 1.47 2.15 -7.85
C PRO A 74 0.33 1.78 -8.80
N THR A 75 0.12 0.48 -9.08
CA THR A 75 -1.05 0.02 -9.85
C THR A 75 -2.33 0.21 -9.04
N GLY A 76 -2.30 -0.08 -7.74
CA GLY A 76 -3.45 0.12 -6.85
C GLY A 76 -3.89 1.58 -6.80
N LEU A 77 -2.95 2.51 -6.60
CA LEU A 77 -3.19 3.95 -6.62
C LEU A 77 -3.74 4.42 -7.97
N HIS A 78 -3.24 3.87 -9.08
CA HIS A 78 -3.75 4.17 -10.41
C HIS A 78 -5.22 3.76 -10.56
N GLU A 79 -5.57 2.53 -10.19
CA GLU A 79 -6.92 1.99 -10.33
C GLU A 79 -7.94 2.71 -9.44
N ILE A 80 -7.60 3.00 -8.16
CA ILE A 80 -8.51 3.76 -7.30
C ILE A 80 -8.72 5.19 -7.81
N THR A 81 -7.66 5.84 -8.31
CA THR A 81 -7.76 7.18 -8.89
C THR A 81 -8.68 7.17 -10.12
N LYS A 82 -8.51 6.18 -11.00
CA LYS A 82 -9.36 5.98 -12.18
C LYS A 82 -10.81 5.68 -11.81
N CYS A 83 -11.05 4.92 -10.75
CA CYS A 83 -12.40 4.67 -10.22
C CYS A 83 -13.05 5.98 -9.77
N MET A 84 -12.36 6.75 -8.91
CA MET A 84 -12.86 8.03 -8.39
C MET A 84 -13.01 9.10 -9.47
N GLN A 85 -12.25 9.04 -10.56
CA GLN A 85 -12.42 9.93 -11.71
C GLN A 85 -13.79 9.72 -12.37
N LYS A 86 -14.30 8.49 -12.43
CA LYS A 86 -15.64 8.20 -12.98
C LYS A 86 -16.75 8.81 -12.13
N GLU A 87 -16.50 8.97 -10.84
CA GLU A 87 -17.44 9.57 -9.87
C GLU A 87 -17.18 11.07 -9.64
N HIS A 88 -16.24 11.67 -10.39
CA HIS A 88 -15.82 13.06 -10.22
C HIS A 88 -15.38 13.41 -8.78
N SER A 89 -14.72 12.47 -8.07
CA SER A 89 -14.29 12.61 -6.67
C SER A 89 -12.77 12.43 -6.44
N HIS A 90 -12.01 12.27 -7.52
CA HIS A 90 -10.57 11.96 -7.52
C HIS A 90 -9.66 13.04 -6.89
N GLU A 91 -10.15 14.27 -6.69
CA GLU A 91 -9.45 15.30 -5.95
C GLU A 91 -9.14 14.87 -4.51
N ASN A 92 -9.99 14.05 -3.89
CA ASN A 92 -9.80 13.56 -2.52
C ASN A 92 -8.55 12.67 -2.40
N ILE A 93 -8.40 11.69 -3.30
CA ILE A 93 -7.22 10.80 -3.28
C ILE A 93 -5.94 11.54 -3.70
N ARG A 94 -6.06 12.52 -4.61
CA ARG A 94 -4.92 13.38 -4.98
C ARG A 94 -4.43 14.21 -3.81
N PHE A 95 -5.35 14.83 -3.07
CA PHE A 95 -5.02 15.59 -1.87
C PHE A 95 -4.39 14.70 -0.79
N TRP A 96 -5.02 13.56 -0.48
CA TRP A 96 -4.50 12.60 0.49
C TRP A 96 -3.08 12.14 0.14
N THR A 97 -2.84 11.82 -1.13
CA THR A 97 -1.52 11.40 -1.62
C THR A 97 -0.49 12.52 -1.49
N ALA A 98 -0.86 13.76 -1.86
CA ALA A 98 0.04 14.90 -1.75
C ALA A 98 0.44 15.19 -0.29
N VAL A 99 -0.49 15.08 0.66
CA VAL A 99 -0.21 15.20 2.09
C VAL A 99 0.68 14.06 2.59
N HIS A 100 0.44 12.82 2.16
CA HIS A 100 1.31 11.68 2.49
C HIS A 100 2.74 11.85 1.97
N GLN A 101 2.89 12.40 0.76
CA GLN A 101 4.20 12.72 0.18
C GLN A 101 4.87 13.90 0.87
N LEU A 102 4.12 14.91 1.32
CA LEU A 102 4.64 16.02 2.11
C LEU A 102 5.24 15.53 3.44
N ARG A 103 4.58 14.58 4.12
CA ARG A 103 5.09 13.98 5.37
C ARG A 103 6.44 13.27 5.17
N LYS A 104 6.74 12.82 3.95
CA LYS A 104 8.01 12.15 3.58
C LYS A 104 9.00 13.10 2.89
N ALA A 105 8.67 14.38 2.74
CA ALA A 105 9.51 15.34 2.03
C ALA A 105 10.75 15.74 2.84
N THR A 106 11.80 16.14 2.12
CA THR A 106 12.97 16.78 2.74
C THR A 106 12.61 18.21 3.15
N LEU A 107 13.32 18.77 4.15
CA LEU A 107 13.04 20.13 4.64
C LEU A 107 13.10 21.20 3.53
N SER A 108 13.97 21.04 2.53
CA SER A 108 14.08 21.96 1.39
C SER A 108 12.85 21.95 0.49
N ASP A 109 12.14 20.82 0.41
CA ASP A 109 11.01 20.66 -0.50
C ASP A 109 9.67 21.00 0.15
N VAL A 110 9.62 21.12 1.48
CA VAL A 110 8.37 21.33 2.24
C VAL A 110 7.63 22.56 1.76
N GLU A 111 8.31 23.71 1.64
CA GLU A 111 7.65 24.97 1.26
C GLU A 111 7.04 24.90 -0.15
N SER A 112 7.80 24.38 -1.12
CA SER A 112 7.32 24.21 -2.50
C SER A 112 6.12 23.25 -2.56
N ARG A 113 6.17 22.12 -1.86
CA ARG A 113 5.09 21.13 -1.83
C ARG A 113 3.83 21.65 -1.13
N VAL A 114 3.99 22.39 -0.03
CA VAL A 114 2.89 23.07 0.65
C VAL A 114 2.22 24.04 -0.33
N SER A 115 3.00 24.90 -0.99
CA SER A 115 2.45 25.84 -1.98
C SER A 115 1.69 25.12 -3.09
N ALA A 116 2.20 23.99 -3.60
CA ALA A 116 1.54 23.20 -4.64
C ALA A 116 0.24 22.52 -4.18
N ILE A 117 0.08 22.22 -2.89
CA ILE A 117 -1.15 21.64 -2.33
C ILE A 117 -2.24 22.70 -2.15
N TYR A 118 -1.86 23.93 -1.81
CA TYR A 118 -2.78 25.04 -1.58
C TYR A 118 -3.14 25.83 -2.86
N SER A 119 -2.43 25.60 -3.97
CA SER A 119 -2.70 26.23 -5.28
C SER A 119 -3.75 25.45 -6.07
#